data_AF-A0A966XM38-F1
#
_entry.id   AF-A0A966XM38-F1
#
_cell.length_a   1.000
_cell.length_b   1.000
_cell.length_c   1.000
_cell.angle_alpha   90.00
_cell.angle_beta   90.00
_cell.angle_gamma   90.00
#
_symmetry.space_group_name_H-M   'P 1'
#
loop_
_entity.id
_entity.type
_entity.pdbx_description
1 polymer ?
#
loop_
_entity_poly.entity_id
_entity_poly.type
_entity_poly.pdbx_seq_one_letter_code
_entity_poly.pdbx_strand_id
1 'polypeptide(L)'
;MVDAREQPIGVFDSGFGGLTVVRSLIDLMPNESLVYIGDTGRYPYGNKPASEVRTYAVEIADSLVRDHGVKAIVVACNTAASAALDTLVDTLPVPVIGVIEPGARALARVTHNGKVGVIG
;
A
#
# COMPACT_ATOMS: atom_id res chain seq x y z
N MET A 1 -0.91 -3.62 27.51
CA MET A 1 -0.24 -3.42 26.20
C MET A 1 -0.83 -4.45 25.26
N VAL A 2 -1.37 -4.03 24.12
CA VAL A 2 -1.91 -4.96 23.10
C VAL A 2 -0.73 -5.74 22.51
N ASP A 3 -0.87 -7.05 22.30
CA ASP A 3 0.15 -7.86 21.63
C ASP A 3 0.34 -7.30 20.21
N ALA A 4 1.59 -7.09 19.75
CA ALA A 4 1.88 -6.62 18.40
C ALA A 4 1.25 -7.52 17.31
N ARG A 5 0.95 -8.78 17.65
CA ARG A 5 0.22 -9.70 16.76
C ARG A 5 -1.26 -9.35 16.58
N GLU A 6 -1.87 -8.69 17.56
CA GLU A 6 -3.29 -8.29 17.53
C GLU A 6 -3.51 -6.91 16.90
N GLN A 7 -2.43 -6.15 16.65
CA GLN A 7 -2.51 -4.87 15.94
C GLN A 7 -2.93 -5.06 14.47
N PRO A 8 -3.68 -4.12 13.88
CA PRO A 8 -4.18 -4.26 12.52
C PRO A 8 -3.08 -4.04 11.47
N ILE A 9 -3.33 -4.54 10.26
CA ILE A 9 -2.58 -4.13 9.07
C ILE A 9 -3.24 -2.88 8.49
N GLY A 10 -2.46 -1.81 8.33
CA GLY A 10 -2.89 -0.60 7.64
C GLY A 10 -2.83 -0.78 6.14
N VAL A 11 -3.85 -0.33 5.43
CA VAL A 11 -3.91 -0.34 3.97
C VAL A 11 -4.34 1.04 3.51
N PHE A 12 -3.67 1.62 2.52
CA PHE A 12 -4.15 2.87 1.94
C PHE A 12 -4.08 2.91 0.42
N ASP A 13 -4.97 3.70 -0.15
CA ASP A 13 -5.07 3.98 -1.58
C ASP A 13 -5.50 5.44 -1.81
N SER A 14 -5.30 5.92 -3.04
CA SER A 14 -5.83 7.22 -3.48
C SER A 14 -7.36 7.29 -3.48
N GLY A 15 -8.07 6.15 -3.48
CA GLY A 15 -9.53 6.10 -3.52
C GLY A 15 -10.07 4.73 -3.09
N PHE A 16 -10.84 4.10 -3.97
CA PHE A 16 -11.49 2.80 -3.71
C PHE A 16 -10.86 1.61 -4.43
N GLY A 17 -9.88 1.84 -5.32
CA GLY A 17 -9.26 0.77 -6.11
C GLY A 17 -8.51 -0.23 -5.23
N GLY A 18 -7.94 0.26 -4.13
CA GLY A 18 -7.25 -0.54 -3.11
C GLY A 18 -8.14 -1.56 -2.39
N LEU A 19 -9.47 -1.47 -2.50
CA LEU A 19 -10.37 -2.49 -1.94
C LEU A 19 -10.16 -3.87 -2.58
N THR A 20 -9.61 -3.93 -3.80
CA THR A 20 -9.20 -5.20 -4.44
C THR A 20 -8.06 -5.89 -3.69
N VAL A 21 -7.11 -5.10 -3.17
CA VAL A 21 -6.01 -5.58 -2.31
C VAL A 21 -6.55 -5.99 -0.95
N VAL A 22 -7.42 -5.17 -0.34
CA VAL A 22 -8.09 -5.51 0.93
C VAL A 22 -8.85 -6.83 0.82
N ARG A 23 -9.61 -7.03 -0.26
CA ARG A 23 -10.34 -8.27 -0.49
C ARG A 23 -9.40 -9.48 -0.51
N SER A 24 -8.28 -9.37 -1.21
CA SER A 24 -7.28 -10.43 -1.29
C SER A 24 -6.62 -10.71 0.07
N LEU A 25 -6.38 -9.68 0.88
CA LEU A 25 -5.88 -9.84 2.24
C LEU A 25 -6.89 -10.56 3.14
N ILE A 26 -8.17 -10.23 3.07
CA ILE A 26 -9.22 -10.94 3.83
C ILE A 26 -9.28 -12.41 3.43
N ASP A 27 -9.21 -12.71 2.13
CA ASP A 27 -9.29 -14.08 1.63
C ASP A 27 -8.06 -14.92 2.04
N LEU A 28 -6.86 -14.33 2.07
CA LEU A 28 -5.60 -15.03 2.41
C LEU A 28 -5.25 -15.02 3.89
N MET A 29 -5.69 -14.00 4.63
CA MET A 29 -5.36 -13.74 6.03
C MET A 29 -6.64 -13.42 6.83
N PRO A 30 -7.60 -14.34 6.94
CA PRO A 30 -8.93 -14.07 7.49
C PRO A 30 -8.94 -13.70 8.98
N ASN A 31 -7.84 -13.96 9.70
CA ASN A 31 -7.69 -13.66 11.12
C ASN A 31 -7.02 -12.30 11.37
N GLU A 32 -6.65 -11.57 10.32
CA GLU A 32 -6.03 -10.26 10.44
C GLU A 32 -7.08 -9.14 10.51
N SER A 33 -6.88 -8.21 11.43
CA SER A 33 -7.66 -6.96 11.45
C SER A 33 -7.06 -5.99 10.45
N LEU A 34 -7.92 -5.31 9.67
CA LEU A 34 -7.48 -4.35 8.64
C LEU A 34 -8.02 -2.95 8.95
N VAL A 35 -7.20 -1.94 8.73
CA VAL A 35 -7.62 -0.53 8.68
C VAL A 35 -7.36 -0.02 7.29
N TYR A 36 -8.40 0.47 6.61
CA TYR A 36 -8.28 1.02 5.25
C TYR A 36 -8.52 2.53 5.24
N ILE A 37 -7.60 3.27 4.63
CA ILE A 37 -7.78 4.69 4.32
C ILE A 37 -7.77 4.90 2.80
N GLY A 38 -8.90 5.38 2.27
CA GLY A 38 -9.01 5.84 0.89
C GLY A 38 -8.98 7.36 0.84
N ASP A 39 -8.01 7.94 0.14
CA ASP A 39 -7.81 9.40 0.07
C ASP A 39 -8.68 10.09 -1.00
N THR A 40 -9.99 9.88 -0.91
CA THR A 40 -10.94 10.35 -1.92
C THR A 40 -11.00 11.87 -2.07
N GLY A 41 -10.54 12.63 -1.07
CA GLY A 41 -10.48 14.09 -1.12
C GLY A 41 -9.41 14.63 -2.06
N ARG A 42 -8.37 13.84 -2.37
CA ARG A 42 -7.27 14.22 -3.27
C ARG A 42 -7.16 13.29 -4.47
N TYR A 43 -8.18 12.46 -4.70
CA TYR A 43 -8.27 11.58 -5.87
C TYR A 43 -8.45 12.38 -7.18
N PRO A 44 -7.90 11.90 -8.32
CA PRO A 44 -6.96 10.80 -8.48
C PRO A 44 -5.52 11.24 -8.27
N TYR A 45 -4.63 10.29 -7.95
CA TYR A 45 -3.19 10.58 -7.85
C TYR A 45 -2.46 10.61 -9.19
N GLY A 46 -2.96 9.90 -10.21
CA GLY A 46 -2.26 9.70 -11.48
C GLY A 46 -1.94 10.98 -12.28
N ASN A 47 -2.67 12.07 -12.04
CA ASN A 47 -2.43 13.36 -12.69
C ASN A 47 -1.63 14.36 -11.83
N LYS A 48 -1.13 13.93 -10.67
CA LYS A 48 -0.44 14.79 -9.71
C LYS A 48 1.08 14.66 -9.81
N PRO A 49 1.83 15.70 -9.43
CA PRO A 49 3.28 15.60 -9.29
C PRO A 49 3.68 14.51 -8.29
N ALA A 50 4.74 13.76 -8.60
CA ALA A 50 5.23 12.69 -7.71
C ALA A 50 5.62 13.19 -6.32
N SER A 51 6.09 14.44 -6.20
CA SER A 51 6.38 15.08 -4.91
C SER A 51 5.12 15.28 -4.07
N GLU A 52 4.01 15.70 -4.70
CA GLU A 52 2.72 15.88 -4.03
C GLU A 52 2.15 14.53 -3.57
N VAL A 53 2.20 13.51 -4.44
CA VAL A 53 1.80 12.15 -4.09
C VAL A 53 2.62 11.58 -2.94
N ARG A 54 3.94 11.84 -2.92
CA ARG A 54 4.81 11.43 -1.81
C ARG A 54 4.41 12.06 -0.50
N THR A 55 4.12 13.36 -0.48
CA THR A 55 3.62 14.04 0.72
C THR A 55 2.33 13.40 1.23
N TYR A 56 1.35 13.18 0.35
CA TYR A 56 0.07 12.58 0.74
C TYR A 56 0.24 11.15 1.28
N ALA A 57 1.08 10.34 0.63
CA ALA A 57 1.37 9.00 1.08
C ALA A 57 2.02 8.98 2.48
N VAL A 58 2.95 9.90 2.75
CA VAL A 58 3.59 10.04 4.08
C VAL A 58 2.56 10.45 5.13
N GLU A 59 1.71 11.44 4.85
CA GLU A 59 0.67 11.88 5.79
C GLU A 59 -0.30 10.75 6.17
N ILE A 60 -0.77 9.98 5.17
CA ILE A 60 -1.70 8.87 5.40
C ILE A 60 -1.02 7.74 6.16
N ALA A 61 0.20 7.38 5.77
CA ALA A 61 0.93 6.30 6.42
C ALA A 61 1.31 6.64 7.87
N ASP A 62 1.70 7.89 8.14
CA ASP A 62 1.93 8.37 9.51
C ASP A 62 0.64 8.33 10.35
N SER A 63 -0.51 8.73 9.79
CA SER A 63 -1.81 8.62 10.47
C SER A 63 -2.18 7.16 10.76
N LEU A 64 -1.92 6.22 9.85
CA LEU A 64 -2.12 4.78 10.12
C LEU A 64 -1.27 4.29 11.31
N VAL A 65 -0.02 4.72 11.40
CA VAL A 65 0.85 4.36 12.54
C VAL A 65 0.34 5.01 13.83
N ARG A 66 0.18 6.34 13.82
CA ARG A 66 -0.11 7.12 15.03
C ARG A 66 -1.52 6.91 15.57
N ASP A 67 -2.52 6.91 14.70
CA ASP A 67 -3.93 6.99 15.11
C ASP A 67 -4.55 5.58 15.22
N HIS A 68 -4.00 4.60 14.50
CA HIS A 68 -4.51 3.23 14.46
C HIS A 68 -3.55 2.16 15.00
N GLY A 69 -2.29 2.51 15.28
CA GLY A 69 -1.32 1.59 15.88
C GLY A 69 -1.11 0.33 15.04
N VAL A 70 -0.99 0.48 13.71
CA VAL A 70 -0.84 -0.65 12.78
C VAL A 70 0.51 -1.35 12.95
N LYS A 71 0.55 -2.67 12.75
CA LYS A 71 1.81 -3.46 12.78
C LYS A 71 2.56 -3.50 11.47
N ALA A 72 1.89 -3.19 10.36
CA ALA A 72 2.43 -3.14 9.01
C ALA A 72 1.55 -2.25 8.13
N ILE A 73 2.10 -1.74 7.02
CA ILE A 73 1.39 -0.93 6.05
C ILE A 73 1.48 -1.55 4.66
N VAL A 74 0.34 -1.58 3.96
CA VAL A 74 0.23 -1.95 2.55
C VAL A 74 -0.17 -0.72 1.73
N VAL A 75 0.71 -0.32 0.81
CA VAL A 75 0.46 0.74 -0.17
C VAL A 75 -0.29 0.11 -1.35
N ALA A 76 -1.62 0.19 -1.35
CA ALA A 76 -2.47 -0.46 -2.35
C ALA A 76 -2.58 0.31 -3.68
N CYS A 77 -2.21 1.59 -3.69
CA CYS A 77 -2.17 2.41 -4.91
C CYS A 77 -0.87 2.21 -5.68
N ASN A 78 -0.94 1.83 -6.97
CA ASN A 78 0.25 1.76 -7.84
C ASN A 78 0.98 3.11 -7.95
N THR A 79 0.25 4.21 -8.12
CA THR A 79 0.84 5.55 -8.24
C THR A 79 1.56 5.94 -6.95
N ALA A 80 0.94 5.73 -5.77
CA ALA A 80 1.61 6.01 -4.50
C ALA A 80 2.83 5.12 -4.28
N ALA A 81 2.72 3.82 -4.59
CA ALA A 81 3.83 2.89 -4.48
C ALA A 81 5.01 3.31 -5.37
N SER A 82 4.75 3.75 -6.61
CA SER A 82 5.82 4.22 -7.50
C SER A 82 6.49 5.52 -7.04
N ALA A 83 5.76 6.39 -6.34
CA ALA A 83 6.25 7.72 -5.98
C ALA A 83 6.91 7.78 -4.60
N ALA A 84 6.49 6.91 -3.67
CA ALA A 84 6.72 7.09 -2.25
C ALA A 84 7.23 5.85 -1.49
N LEU A 85 7.20 4.64 -2.06
CA LEU A 85 7.48 3.41 -1.30
C LEU A 85 8.81 3.45 -0.55
N ASP A 86 9.91 3.80 -1.22
CA ASP A 86 11.24 3.89 -0.60
C ASP A 86 11.26 4.88 0.57
N THR A 87 10.64 6.06 0.38
CA THR A 87 10.54 7.06 1.46
C THR A 87 9.77 6.52 2.65
N LEU A 88 8.68 5.78 2.44
CA LEU A 88 7.89 5.20 3.52
C LEU A 88 8.66 4.12 4.27
N VAL A 89 9.38 3.26 3.54
CA VAL A 89 10.24 2.22 4.13
C VAL A 89 11.34 2.84 5.00
N ASP A 90 11.96 3.93 4.54
CA ASP A 90 13.07 4.57 5.25
C ASP A 90 12.62 5.37 6.50
N THR A 91 11.37 5.81 6.53
CA THR A 91 10.88 6.76 7.55
C THR A 91 9.95 6.16 8.59
N LEU A 92 9.26 5.06 8.29
CA LEU A 92 8.26 4.48 9.19
C LEU A 92 8.86 3.38 10.07
N PRO A 93 8.39 3.26 11.33
CA PRO A 93 8.89 2.25 12.26
C PRO A 93 8.31 0.86 12.03
N VAL A 94 7.43 0.69 11.04
CA VAL A 94 6.73 -0.56 10.73
C VAL A 94 7.03 -1.00 9.30
N PRO A 95 6.97 -2.31 8.99
CA PRO A 95 7.15 -2.79 7.62
C PRO A 95 6.14 -2.15 6.65
N VAL A 96 6.65 -1.70 5.49
CA VAL A 96 5.84 -1.13 4.40
C VAL A 96 5.97 -2.01 3.17
N ILE A 97 4.83 -2.44 2.62
CA ILE A 97 4.75 -3.32 1.46
C ILE A 97 4.00 -2.59 0.34
N GLY A 98 4.62 -2.50 -0.83
CA GLY A 98 3.98 -1.99 -2.05
C GLY A 98 3.43 -3.10 -2.95
N VAL A 99 2.57 -2.72 -3.88
CA VAL A 99 1.93 -3.64 -4.84
C VAL A 99 2.75 -3.93 -6.11
N ILE A 100 3.77 -3.11 -6.42
CA ILE A 100 4.55 -3.21 -7.66
C ILE A 100 5.51 -4.42 -7.64
N GLU A 101 6.36 -4.54 -6.62
CA GLU A 101 7.38 -5.58 -6.56
C GLU A 101 6.79 -7.00 -6.52
N PRO A 102 5.72 -7.30 -5.73
CA PRO A 102 5.05 -8.59 -5.78
C PRO A 102 4.53 -8.94 -7.18
N GLY A 103 3.94 -7.97 -7.88
CA GLY A 103 3.47 -8.13 -9.26
C GLY A 103 4.61 -8.42 -10.22
N ALA A 104 5.70 -7.65 -10.15
CA ALA A 104 6.88 -7.85 -10.98
C ALA A 104 7.52 -9.24 -10.76
N ARG A 105 7.65 -9.68 -9.49
CA ARG A 105 8.17 -11.02 -9.16
C ARG A 105 7.26 -12.13 -9.69
N ALA A 106 5.93 -11.96 -9.60
CA ALA A 106 4.99 -12.93 -10.15
C ALA A 106 5.13 -13.03 -11.68
N LEU A 107 5.21 -11.89 -12.37
CA LEU A 107 5.38 -11.82 -13.83
C LEU A 107 6.69 -12.48 -14.29
N ALA A 108 7.80 -12.23 -13.58
CA ALA A 108 9.10 -12.84 -13.88
C ALA A 108 9.09 -14.37 -13.76
N ARG A 109 8.24 -14.94 -12.89
CA ARG A 109 8.11 -16.40 -12.72
C ARG A 109 7.27 -17.08 -13.80
N VAL A 110 6.34 -16.35 -14.41
CA VAL A 110 5.36 -16.94 -15.35
C VAL A 110 5.65 -16.64 -16.81
N THR A 111 6.48 -15.64 -17.12
CA THR A 111 6.84 -15.34 -18.51
C THR A 111 7.73 -16.43 -19.12
N HIS A 112 7.40 -16.86 -20.33
CA HIS A 112 8.18 -17.86 -21.07
C HIS A 112 9.10 -17.25 -22.13
N ASN A 113 8.76 -16.06 -22.65
CA ASN A 113 9.49 -15.39 -23.73
C ASN A 113 10.23 -14.12 -23.27
N GLY A 114 10.14 -13.79 -21.97
CA GLY A 114 10.76 -12.60 -21.38
C GLY A 114 10.14 -11.26 -21.80
N LYS A 115 8.99 -11.27 -22.50
CA LYS A 115 8.28 -10.06 -22.93
C LYS A 115 7.09 -9.82 -22.02
N VAL A 116 7.06 -8.66 -21.37
CA VAL A 116 6.02 -8.28 -20.41
C VAL A 116 5.51 -6.88 -20.73
N GLY A 117 4.18 -6.72 -20.77
CA GLY A 117 3.52 -5.43 -20.84
C GLY A 117 2.93 -5.06 -19.47
N VAL A 118 3.04 -3.78 -19.10
CA VAL A 118 2.45 -3.23 -17.87
C VAL A 118 1.60 -2.03 -18.25
N ILE A 119 0.42 -1.92 -17.66
CA ILE A 119 -0.50 -0.79 -17.80
C ILE A 119 -0.81 -0.21 -16.42
N GLY A 120 -0.99 1.11 -16.35
CA GLY A 120 -1.24 1.84 -15.12
C GLY A 120 -1.57 3.29 -15.40
#